data_AF-A0AAU1QK35-F1
#
_entry.id   AF-A0AAU1QK35-F1
#
_cell.length_a   1.000
_cell.length_b   1.000
_cell.length_c   1.000
_cell.angle_alpha   90.00
_cell.angle_beta   90.00
_cell.angle_gamma   90.00
#
_symmetry.space_group_name_H-M   'P 1'
#
loop_
_entity.id
_entity.type
_entity.pdbx_description
1 polymer ?
#
loop_
_entity_poly.entity_id
_entity_poly.type
_entity_poly.pdbx_seq_one_letter_code
_entity_poly.pdbx_strand_id
1 'polypeptide(L)'
;MAVTLAGFAVVRIAVETLGRAHYMPAKTLNYGLASSQGPNPASSDWILSQGLRDGAGKLVRENAQVGCPPTNEGKGGASSCLDQMAHQGLGPGSHNWQLYQPGDRFWAFQSIETGVFLALAALLVFLAVRRIRHIA
;
A
#
# COMPACT_ATOMS: atom_id res chain seq x y z
N MET A 1 -9.07 -31.72 13.68
CA MET A 1 -9.43 -30.29 13.54
C MET A 1 -8.30 -29.36 13.97
N ALA A 2 -7.69 -29.51 15.15
CA ALA A 2 -6.58 -28.63 15.56
C ALA A 2 -5.38 -28.66 14.59
N VAL A 3 -4.94 -29.86 14.17
CA VAL A 3 -3.80 -30.03 13.25
C VAL A 3 -4.07 -29.37 11.89
N THR A 4 -5.26 -29.55 11.32
CA THR A 4 -5.63 -28.96 10.04
C THR A 4 -5.74 -27.44 10.12
N LEU A 5 -6.27 -26.91 11.22
CA LEU A 5 -6.35 -25.46 11.45
C LEU A 5 -4.95 -24.85 11.58
N ALA A 6 -4.06 -25.47 12.37
CA ALA A 6 -2.69 -25.01 12.53
C ALA A 6 -1.94 -25.04 11.18
N GLY A 7 -2.08 -26.12 10.41
CA GLY A 7 -1.50 -26.22 9.07
C GLY A 7 -2.00 -25.11 8.13
N PHE A 8 -3.32 -24.86 8.11
CA PHE A 8 -3.91 -23.77 7.33
C PHE A 8 -3.37 -22.40 7.76
N ALA A 9 -3.32 -22.12 9.07
CA ALA A 9 -2.82 -20.86 9.60
C ALA A 9 -1.37 -20.59 9.20
N VAL A 10 -0.50 -21.60 9.29
CA VAL A 10 0.91 -21.49 8.86
C VAL A 10 1.01 -21.16 7.38
N VAL A 11 0.27 -21.89 6.52
CA VAL A 11 0.26 -21.60 5.07
C VAL A 11 -0.27 -20.20 4.80
N ARG A 12 -1.36 -19.79 5.46
CA ARG A 12 -1.96 -18.46 5.29
C ARG A 12 -0.98 -17.35 5.64
N ILE A 13 -0.31 -17.46 6.79
CA ILE A 13 0.71 -16.49 7.24
C ILE A 13 1.86 -16.45 6.25
N ALA A 14 2.36 -17.60 5.79
CA ALA A 14 3.45 -17.65 4.82
C ALA A 14 3.08 -16.97 3.49
N VAL A 15 1.87 -17.20 2.96
CA VAL A 15 1.39 -16.55 1.74
C VAL A 15 1.29 -15.03 1.92
N GLU A 16 0.78 -14.56 3.05
CA GLU A 16 0.59 -13.13 3.30
C GLU A 16 1.91 -12.39 3.56
N THR A 17 2.84 -13.00 4.29
CA THR A 17 4.09 -12.34 4.69
C THR A 17 5.21 -12.50 3.67
N LEU A 18 5.30 -13.66 3.01
CA LEU A 18 6.35 -13.97 2.05
C LEU A 18 5.87 -13.84 0.60
N GLY A 19 4.65 -14.31 0.30
CA GLY A 19 4.09 -14.28 -1.04
C GLY A 19 3.76 -12.86 -1.51
N ARG A 20 3.07 -12.10 -0.65
CA ARG A 20 2.52 -10.77 -1.02
C ARG A 20 3.59 -9.76 -1.44
N ALA A 21 4.78 -9.82 -0.85
CA ALA A 21 5.91 -8.97 -1.23
C ALA A 21 6.35 -9.15 -2.70
N HIS A 22 6.05 -10.30 -3.30
CA HIS A 22 6.48 -10.67 -4.65
C HIS A 22 5.39 -10.51 -5.72
N TYR A 23 4.16 -10.11 -5.36
CA TYR A 23 3.06 -9.99 -6.33
C TYR A 23 3.22 -8.76 -7.22
N MET A 24 3.11 -7.57 -6.62
CA MET A 24 3.29 -6.28 -7.32
C MET A 24 3.77 -5.23 -6.33
N PRO A 25 4.81 -4.44 -6.66
CA PRO A 25 5.39 -3.46 -5.74
C PRO A 25 4.45 -2.28 -5.51
N ALA A 26 4.50 -1.69 -4.31
CA ALA A 26 3.80 -0.46 -3.97
C ALA A 26 4.21 0.71 -4.87
N LYS A 27 3.28 1.65 -5.06
CA LYS A 27 3.51 2.89 -5.82
C LYS A 27 3.75 4.04 -4.86
N THR A 28 4.50 5.03 -5.34
CA THR A 28 4.72 6.29 -4.63
C THR A 28 3.96 7.42 -5.31
N LEU A 29 3.27 8.25 -4.53
CA LEU A 29 2.64 9.47 -5.01
C LEU A 29 3.25 10.66 -4.29
N ASN A 30 3.70 11.65 -5.07
CA ASN A 30 4.24 12.91 -4.58
C ASN A 30 3.35 14.04 -5.07
N TYR A 31 3.00 14.97 -4.19
CA TYR A 31 2.20 16.13 -4.53
C TYR A 31 2.59 17.32 -3.66
N GLY A 32 2.49 18.51 -4.23
CA GLY A 32 2.94 19.74 -3.58
C GLY A 32 2.13 20.06 -2.33
N LEU A 33 2.68 20.94 -1.48
CA LEU A 33 1.93 21.48 -0.36
C LEU A 33 0.77 22.35 -0.83
N ALA A 34 0.97 23.12 -1.91
CA ALA A 34 -0.02 24.04 -2.49
C ALA A 34 -0.48 23.57 -3.90
N SER A 35 -0.76 22.28 -4.08
CA SER A 35 -1.26 21.73 -5.34
C SER A 35 -2.75 21.41 -5.30
N SER A 36 -3.44 21.61 -6.43
CA SER A 36 -4.79 21.10 -6.64
C SER A 36 -4.81 19.59 -6.92
N GLN A 37 -3.65 19.00 -7.20
CA GLN A 37 -3.45 17.57 -7.33
C GLN A 37 -3.17 16.97 -5.96
N GLY A 38 -3.91 15.93 -5.59
CA GLY A 38 -3.74 15.18 -4.35
C GLY A 38 -4.23 13.73 -4.53
N PRO A 39 -4.16 12.90 -3.47
CA PRO A 39 -4.73 11.56 -3.51
C PRO A 39 -6.21 11.61 -3.86
N ASN A 40 -6.66 10.73 -4.74
CA ASN A 40 -8.06 10.58 -5.06
C ASN A 40 -8.72 9.70 -3.97
N PRO A 41 -9.59 10.23 -3.09
CA PRO A 41 -10.22 9.39 -2.06
C PRO A 41 -11.10 8.28 -2.65
N ALA A 42 -11.54 8.42 -3.90
CA ALA A 42 -12.36 7.42 -4.58
C ALA A 42 -11.55 6.29 -5.25
N SER A 43 -10.21 6.32 -5.24
CA SER A 43 -9.40 5.24 -5.83
C SER A 43 -9.29 3.99 -4.94
N SER A 44 -9.78 4.05 -3.69
CA SER A 44 -9.67 2.97 -2.70
C SER A 44 -8.21 2.50 -2.48
N ASP A 45 -7.28 3.44 -2.60
CA ASP A 45 -5.86 3.17 -2.41
C ASP A 45 -5.55 2.81 -0.95
N TRP A 46 -4.74 1.77 -0.77
CA TRP A 46 -4.30 1.34 0.55
C TRP A 46 -2.98 2.04 0.92
N ILE A 47 -3.03 3.00 1.83
CA ILE A 47 -1.85 3.76 2.26
C ILE A 47 -0.99 2.90 3.19
N LEU A 48 0.26 2.66 2.79
CA LEU A 48 1.24 1.88 3.56
C LEU A 48 2.11 2.79 4.44
N SER A 49 2.50 3.95 3.92
CA SER A 49 3.27 4.95 4.65
C SER A 49 3.03 6.32 4.02
N GLN A 50 3.09 7.38 4.81
CA GLN A 50 2.96 8.74 4.33
C GLN A 50 3.81 9.70 5.16
N GLY A 51 4.15 10.85 4.60
CA GLY A 51 4.88 11.88 5.31
C GLY A 51 5.22 13.09 4.45
N LEU A 52 5.88 14.05 5.08
CA LEU A 52 6.37 15.27 4.46
C LEU A 52 7.86 15.15 4.19
N ARG A 53 8.26 15.44 2.96
CA ARG A 53 9.65 15.52 2.56
C ARG A 53 10.04 16.95 2.22
N ASP A 54 11.29 17.30 2.48
CA ASP A 54 11.87 18.57 2.04
C ASP A 54 12.23 18.54 0.54
N GLY A 55 12.69 19.68 0.01
CA GLY A 55 13.16 19.76 -1.37
C GLY A 55 14.36 18.88 -1.69
N ALA A 56 15.09 18.40 -0.69
CA ALA A 56 16.17 17.42 -0.84
C ALA A 56 15.68 15.96 -0.76
N GLY A 57 14.39 15.74 -0.52
CA GLY A 57 13.76 14.43 -0.39
C GLY A 57 13.91 13.77 0.98
N LYS A 58 14.45 14.48 1.99
CA LYS A 58 14.57 14.00 3.37
C LYS A 58 13.21 14.06 4.05
N LEU A 59 12.87 13.01 4.80
CA LEU A 59 11.65 12.98 5.60
C LEU A 59 11.77 13.98 6.76
N VAL A 60 10.89 14.97 6.78
CA VAL A 60 10.80 16.00 7.82
C VAL A 60 9.82 15.57 8.90
N ARG A 61 8.68 15.00 8.49
CA ARG A 61 7.62 14.52 9.39
C ARG A 61 7.02 13.23 8.83
N GLU A 62 6.97 12.20 9.65
CA GLU A 62 6.27 10.96 9.32
C GLU A 62 4.78 11.08 9.67
N ASN A 63 3.93 10.34 8.95
CA ASN A 63 2.49 10.25 9.18
C ASN A 63 1.77 11.62 9.19
N ALA A 64 2.29 12.58 8.44
CA ALA A 64 1.77 13.93 8.33
C ALA A 64 1.56 14.32 6.87
N GLN A 65 0.53 15.14 6.64
CA GLN A 65 0.21 15.75 5.35
C GLN A 65 -0.12 17.21 5.58
N VAL A 66 0.28 18.07 4.65
CA VAL A 66 -0.07 19.49 4.64
C VAL A 66 -0.74 19.84 3.32
N GLY A 67 -1.86 20.55 3.39
CA GLY A 67 -2.56 21.11 2.24
C GLY A 67 -2.71 22.63 2.41
N CYS A 68 -1.94 23.38 1.63
CA CYS A 68 -2.10 24.81 1.43
C CYS A 68 -3.09 25.07 0.28
N PRO A 69 -3.77 26.23 0.26
CA PRO A 69 -4.55 26.66 -0.89
C PRO A 69 -3.69 26.62 -2.17
N PRO A 70 -4.24 26.18 -3.31
CA PRO A 70 -3.47 26.06 -4.55
C PRO A 70 -3.05 27.45 -5.06
N THR A 71 -1.81 27.55 -5.53
CA THR A 71 -1.21 28.82 -6.00
C THR A 71 -1.96 29.43 -7.19
N ASN A 72 -2.66 28.61 -7.97
CA ASN A 72 -3.35 29.00 -9.20
C ASN A 72 -4.71 29.69 -8.95
N GLU A 73 -5.20 29.70 -7.71
CA GLU A 73 -6.50 30.30 -7.37
C GLU A 73 -6.43 31.80 -7.07
N GLY A 74 -5.26 32.44 -7.19
CA GLY A 74 -5.09 33.90 -7.07
C GLY A 74 -5.41 34.48 -5.68
N LYS A 75 -5.79 33.64 -4.71
CA LYS A 75 -5.97 34.03 -3.32
C LYS A 75 -4.60 34.01 -2.64
N GLY A 76 -4.14 35.16 -2.15
CA GLY A 76 -2.84 35.32 -1.46
C GLY A 76 -2.63 34.46 -0.19
N GLY A 77 -3.53 33.51 0.10
CA GLY A 77 -3.38 32.53 1.17
C GLY A 77 -2.41 31.39 0.87
N ALA A 78 -2.08 31.14 -0.40
CA ALA A 78 -1.10 30.12 -0.76
C ALA A 78 0.31 30.49 -0.27
N SER A 79 0.74 31.74 -0.51
CA SER A 79 2.06 32.22 -0.08
C SER A 79 2.20 32.27 1.44
N SER A 80 1.20 32.79 2.16
CA SER A 80 1.26 32.85 3.63
C SER A 80 1.29 31.47 4.29
N CYS A 81 0.57 30.48 3.72
CA CYS A 81 0.66 29.10 4.17
C CYS A 81 2.05 28.51 3.94
N LEU A 82 2.62 28.70 2.75
CA LEU A 82 3.97 28.21 2.43
C LEU A 82 5.04 28.87 3.31
N ASP A 83 4.92 30.16 3.61
CA ASP A 83 5.84 30.87 4.51
C ASP A 83 5.76 30.30 5.94
N GLN A 84 4.56 30.01 6.44
CA GLN A 84 4.39 29.34 7.74
C GLN A 84 5.02 27.94 7.75
N MET A 85 4.87 27.18 6.66
CA MET A 85 5.48 25.86 6.53
C MET A 85 7.01 25.93 6.44
N ALA A 86 7.56 26.96 5.81
CA ALA A 86 9.00 27.20 5.78
C ALA A 86 9.58 27.38 7.19
N HIS A 87 8.88 28.09 8.08
CA HIS A 87 9.28 28.21 9.49
C HIS A 87 9.23 26.87 10.26
N GLN A 88 8.46 25.89 9.77
CA GLN A 88 8.39 24.53 10.32
C GLN A 88 9.39 23.56 9.67
N GLY A 89 10.32 24.06 8.86
CA GLY A 89 11.34 23.26 8.17
C GLY A 89 10.89 22.70 6.83
N LEU A 90 9.74 23.13 6.30
CA LEU A 90 9.22 22.74 4.99
C LEU A 90 9.45 23.88 3.99
N GLY A 91 10.67 23.97 3.49
CA GLY A 91 11.08 25.02 2.55
C GLY A 91 10.60 24.80 1.11
N PRO A 92 11.12 25.60 0.17
CA PRO A 92 10.84 25.43 -1.26
C PRO A 92 11.13 24.01 -1.74
N GLY A 93 10.20 23.41 -2.48
CA GLY A 93 10.31 22.03 -2.96
C GLY A 93 9.83 20.96 -1.98
N SER A 94 9.42 21.34 -0.77
CA SER A 94 8.74 20.42 0.13
C SER A 94 7.46 19.87 -0.50
N HIS A 95 7.20 18.59 -0.27
CA HIS A 95 6.07 17.88 -0.85
C HIS A 95 5.57 16.81 0.11
N ASN A 96 4.29 16.49 -0.05
CA ASN A 96 3.69 15.31 0.56
C ASN A 96 4.15 14.09 -0.24
N TRP A 97 4.53 13.05 0.47
CA TRP A 97 4.92 11.75 -0.06
C TRP A 97 4.03 10.67 0.55
N GLN A 98 3.55 9.75 -0.26
CA GLN A 98 2.81 8.58 0.18
C GLN A 98 3.26 7.35 -0.58
N LEU A 99 3.46 6.25 0.14
CA LEU A 99 3.62 4.90 -0.38
C LEU A 99 2.28 4.20 -0.22
N TYR A 100 1.73 3.70 -1.33
CA TYR A 100 0.40 3.11 -1.34
C TYR A 100 0.33 1.90 -2.28
N GLN A 101 -0.63 1.03 -2.02
CA GLN A 101 -1.02 -0.01 -2.94
C GLN A 101 -2.29 0.41 -3.68
N PRO A 102 -2.26 0.47 -5.03
CA PRO A 102 -3.42 0.82 -5.82
C PRO A 102 -4.64 -0.07 -5.55
N GLY A 103 -5.82 0.54 -5.36
CA GLY A 103 -7.05 -0.19 -5.05
C GLY A 103 -7.51 -1.16 -6.14
N ASP A 104 -7.23 -0.85 -7.41
CA ASP A 104 -7.52 -1.70 -8.58
C ASP A 104 -6.80 -3.06 -8.54
N ARG A 105 -5.73 -3.18 -7.75
CA ARG A 105 -4.97 -4.43 -7.58
C ARG A 105 -5.60 -5.41 -6.61
N PHE A 106 -6.66 -5.02 -5.90
CA PHE A 106 -7.33 -5.90 -4.93
C PHE A 106 -7.69 -7.25 -5.55
N TRP A 107 -8.38 -7.26 -6.69
CA TRP A 107 -8.82 -8.49 -7.35
C TRP A 107 -7.67 -9.33 -7.88
N ALA A 108 -6.60 -8.70 -8.38
CA ALA A 108 -5.40 -9.41 -8.81
C ALA A 108 -4.74 -10.15 -7.63
N PHE A 109 -4.68 -9.52 -6.45
CA PHE A 109 -4.12 -10.17 -5.26
C PHE A 109 -5.03 -11.29 -4.75
N GLN A 110 -6.34 -11.05 -4.69
CA GLN A 110 -7.30 -12.08 -4.29
C GLN A 110 -7.27 -13.30 -5.21
N SER A 111 -7.15 -13.11 -6.54
CA SER A 111 -7.11 -14.22 -7.49
C SER A 111 -5.82 -15.04 -7.37
N ILE A 112 -4.67 -14.40 -7.17
CA ILE A 112 -3.39 -15.09 -6.93
C ILE A 112 -3.47 -15.92 -5.64
N GLU A 113 -3.87 -15.30 -4.52
CA GLU A 113 -3.98 -16.01 -3.23
C GLU A 113 -4.95 -17.18 -3.33
N THR A 114 -6.13 -16.95 -3.92
CA THR A 114 -7.13 -18.01 -4.14
C THR A 114 -6.57 -19.13 -5.01
N GLY A 115 -5.86 -18.79 -6.09
CA GLY A 115 -5.21 -19.78 -6.97
C GLY A 115 -4.20 -20.66 -6.23
N VAL A 116 -3.41 -20.07 -5.34
CA VAL A 116 -2.47 -20.82 -4.48
C VAL A 116 -3.22 -21.79 -3.56
N PHE A 117 -4.28 -21.34 -2.88
CA PHE A 117 -5.05 -22.23 -2.00
C PHE A 117 -5.77 -23.33 -2.75
N LEU A 118 -6.32 -23.04 -3.93
CA LEU A 118 -6.96 -24.04 -4.78
C LEU A 118 -5.94 -25.08 -5.28
N ALA A 119 -4.74 -24.66 -5.69
CA ALA A 119 -3.68 -25.57 -6.10
C ALA A 119 -3.23 -26.48 -4.95
N LEU A 120 -3.04 -25.92 -3.75
CA LEU A 120 -2.70 -26.69 -2.56
C LEU A 120 -3.81 -27.67 -2.16
N ALA A 121 -5.07 -27.23 -2.22
CA ALA A 121 -6.22 -28.10 -1.94
C ALA A 121 -6.30 -29.26 -2.94
N ALA A 122 -6.17 -28.97 -4.23
CA ALA A 122 -6.18 -29.99 -5.29
C ALA A 122 -5.02 -30.99 -5.11
N LEU A 123 -3.82 -30.52 -4.74
CA LEU A 123 -2.67 -31.38 -4.45
C LEU A 123 -2.94 -32.31 -3.26
N LEU A 124 -3.49 -31.79 -2.16
CA LEU A 124 -3.82 -32.60 -0.98
C LEU A 124 -4.88 -33.66 -1.30
N VAL A 125 -5.93 -33.30 -2.05
CA VAL A 125 -6.96 -34.24 -2.51
C VAL A 125 -6.35 -35.32 -3.40
N PHE A 126 -5.51 -34.94 -4.36
CA PHE A 126 -4.83 -35.88 -5.24
C PHE A 126 -3.97 -36.88 -4.45
N LEU A 127 -3.17 -36.40 -3.49
CA LEU A 127 -2.34 -37.25 -2.64
C LEU A 127 -3.19 -38.19 -1.78
N ALA A 128 -4.30 -37.72 -1.23
CA ALA A 128 -5.23 -38.55 -0.46
C ALA A 128 -5.83 -39.67 -1.31
N VAL A 129 -6.35 -39.34 -2.50
CA VAL A 129 -6.91 -40.33 -3.43
C VAL A 129 -5.85 -41.32 -3.89
N ARG A 130 -4.66 -40.84 -4.28
CA ARG A 130 -3.53 -41.70 -4.68
C ARG A 130 -3.15 -42.65 -3.55
N ARG A 131 -3.08 -42.17 -2.30
CA ARG A 131 -2.73 -42.99 -1.14
C ARG A 131 -3.75 -44.09 -0.90
N ILE A 132 -5.05 -43.77 -0.96
CA ILE A 132 -6.13 -44.75 -0.80
C ILE A 132 -6.04 -45.83 -1.88
N ARG A 133 -5.86 -45.42 -3.15
CA ARG A 133 -5.74 -46.35 -4.29
C ARG A 133 -4.50 -47.23 -4.29
N HIS A 134 -3.45 -46.88 -3.54
CA HIS A 134 -2.24 -47.69 -3.41
C HIS A 134 -2.23 -48.58 -2.15
N ILE A 135 -3.17 -48.39 -1.23
CA ILE A 135 -3.30 -49.22 -0.02
C ILE A 135 -4.39 -50.28 -0.19
N ALA A 136 -5.47 -49.96 -0.91
CA ALA A 136 -6.50 -50.91 -1.35
C ALA A 136 -6.04 -51.71 -2.57
#